data_AF-A0A1H1Q085-F1
#
_entry.id   AF-A0A1H1Q085-F1
#
_cell.length_a   1.000
_cell.length_b   1.000
_cell.length_c   1.000
_cell.angle_alpha   90.00
_cell.angle_beta   90.00
_cell.angle_gamma   90.00
#
_symmetry.space_group_name_H-M   'P 1'
#
loop_
_entity.id
_entity.type
_entity.pdbx_description
1 polymer ?
#
loop_
_entity_poly.entity_id
_entity_poly.type
_entity_poly.pdbx_seq_one_letter_code
_entity_poly.pdbx_strand_id
1 'polypeptide(L)'
;MKTVLIVLGVLAAIVVFGALFLTGQYNGLVNRAQAVDAQWAQVQNVYQRRADLIPNLVATVSGAANFEKSTLTEITNARASVGKVQLNAGGTPSAAQLAQFEQAQGALSSALSRLLVVAENYPSLKATANFQELQAQLEGTENRISVERGRFNELARDYNSAIKRVPAVFFAGIFGFTDKPYFAAKADADTPPAVQFDFNKKP
;
A
#
# COMPACT_ATOMS: atom_id res chain seq x y z
N MET A 1 -10.53 -46.16 42.36
CA MET A 1 -11.62 -45.82 41.40
C MET A 1 -12.03 -44.34 41.48
N LYS A 2 -12.49 -43.82 42.64
CA LYS A 2 -12.89 -42.42 42.78
C LYS A 2 -11.79 -41.41 42.40
N THR A 3 -10.55 -41.60 42.86
CA THR A 3 -9.40 -40.74 42.51
C THR A 3 -9.09 -40.72 41.01
N VAL A 4 -9.21 -41.87 40.34
CA VAL A 4 -8.98 -41.97 38.88
C VAL A 4 -10.06 -41.20 38.12
N LEU A 5 -11.32 -41.33 38.53
CA LEU A 5 -12.43 -40.56 37.93
C LEU A 5 -12.29 -39.05 38.15
N ILE A 6 -11.80 -38.63 39.32
CA ILE A 6 -11.52 -37.22 39.62
C ILE A 6 -10.38 -36.70 38.72
N VAL A 7 -9.28 -37.44 38.61
CA VAL A 7 -8.14 -37.05 37.75
C VAL A 7 -8.55 -36.96 36.28
N LEU A 8 -9.33 -37.93 35.78
CA LEU A 8 -9.87 -37.90 34.42
C LEU A 8 -10.83 -36.73 34.20
N GLY A 9 -11.69 -36.43 35.18
CA GLY A 9 -12.59 -35.28 35.13
C GLY A 9 -11.85 -33.94 35.07
N VAL A 10 -10.78 -33.79 35.87
CA VAL A 10 -9.92 -32.59 35.85
C VAL A 10 -9.18 -32.47 34.51
N LEU A 11 -8.62 -33.55 33.98
CA LEU A 11 -7.97 -33.54 32.66
C LEU A 11 -8.96 -33.17 31.54
N ALA A 12 -10.15 -33.75 31.55
CA ALA A 12 -11.19 -33.41 30.58
C ALA A 12 -11.61 -31.94 30.67
N ALA A 13 -11.76 -31.40 31.89
CA ALA A 13 -12.08 -29.98 32.08
C ALA A 13 -10.96 -29.05 31.57
N ILE A 14 -9.69 -29.40 31.80
CA ILE A 14 -8.53 -28.64 31.28
C ILE A 14 -8.53 -28.64 29.74
N VAL A 15 -8.79 -29.79 29.12
CA VAL A 15 -8.85 -29.90 27.65
C VAL A 15 -9.99 -29.07 27.08
N VAL A 16 -11.19 -29.15 27.66
CA VAL A 16 -12.35 -28.37 27.21
C VAL A 16 -12.10 -26.86 27.36
N PHE A 17 -11.56 -26.44 28.51
CA PHE A 17 -11.24 -25.04 28.75
C PHE A 17 -10.14 -24.54 27.79
N GLY A 18 -9.10 -25.36 27.56
CA GLY A 18 -8.06 -25.08 26.59
C GLY A 18 -8.60 -24.93 25.16
N ALA A 19 -9.52 -25.81 24.74
CA ALA A 19 -10.14 -25.73 23.42
C ALA A 19 -10.98 -24.46 23.26
N LEU A 20 -11.80 -24.09 24.24
CA LEU A 20 -12.58 -22.84 24.21
C LEU A 20 -11.70 -21.59 24.21
N PHE A 21 -10.57 -21.63 24.91
CA PHE A 21 -9.61 -20.54 24.90
C PHE A 21 -8.93 -20.39 23.52
N LEU A 22 -8.53 -21.50 22.91
CA LEU A 22 -7.92 -21.50 21.58
C LEU A 22 -8.87 -21.00 20.49
N THR A 23 -10.17 -21.34 20.54
CA THR A 23 -11.15 -20.82 19.57
C THR A 23 -11.29 -19.30 19.66
N GLY A 24 -11.31 -18.74 20.87
CA GLY A 24 -11.31 -17.29 21.07
C GLY A 24 -10.09 -16.60 20.47
N GLN A 25 -8.89 -17.16 20.69
CA GLN A 25 -7.66 -16.62 20.12
C GLN A 25 -7.63 -16.75 18.59
N TYR A 26 -8.03 -17.91 18.05
CA TYR A 26 -8.11 -18.14 16.61
C TYR A 26 -9.03 -17.11 15.94
N ASN A 27 -10.24 -16.91 16.45
CA ASN A 27 -11.18 -15.93 15.90
C ASN A 27 -10.63 -14.50 15.98
N GLY A 28 -9.90 -14.16 17.06
CA GLY A 28 -9.20 -12.89 17.17
C GLY A 28 -8.13 -12.69 16.09
N LEU A 29 -7.35 -13.74 15.77
CA LEU A 29 -6.37 -13.69 14.68
C LEU A 29 -7.03 -13.59 13.31
N VAL A 30 -8.13 -14.30 13.07
CA VAL A 30 -8.92 -14.20 11.82
C VAL A 30 -9.42 -12.77 11.63
N ASN A 31 -10.00 -12.15 12.65
CA ASN A 31 -10.49 -10.78 12.58
C ASN A 31 -9.37 -9.78 12.23
N ARG A 32 -8.20 -9.93 12.86
CA ARG A 32 -7.03 -9.09 12.55
C ARG A 32 -6.51 -9.33 11.13
N ALA A 33 -6.45 -10.58 10.67
CA ALA A 33 -6.04 -10.90 9.30
C ALA A 33 -6.99 -10.27 8.27
N GLN A 34 -8.29 -10.40 8.50
CA GLN A 34 -9.33 -9.78 7.66
C GLN A 34 -9.23 -8.26 7.65
N ALA A 35 -8.89 -7.63 8.79
CA ALA A 35 -8.68 -6.17 8.84
C ALA A 35 -7.49 -5.74 7.95
N VAL A 36 -6.39 -6.49 7.96
CA VAL A 36 -5.24 -6.23 7.08
C VAL A 36 -5.62 -6.42 5.61
N ASP A 37 -6.32 -7.51 5.28
CA ASP A 37 -6.74 -7.80 3.91
C ASP A 37 -7.76 -6.76 3.38
N ALA A 38 -8.68 -6.28 4.23
CA ALA A 38 -9.61 -5.22 3.89
C ALA A 38 -8.88 -3.88 3.64
N GLN A 39 -7.89 -3.55 4.49
CA GLN A 39 -7.09 -2.36 4.30
C GLN A 39 -6.20 -2.46 3.05
N TRP A 40 -5.71 -3.65 2.71
CA TRP A 40 -5.01 -3.88 1.45
C TRP A 40 -5.89 -3.58 0.24
N ALA A 41 -7.15 -4.04 0.25
CA ALA A 41 -8.11 -3.72 -0.80
C ALA A 41 -8.34 -2.20 -0.92
N GLN A 42 -8.38 -1.48 0.21
CA GLN A 42 -8.46 -0.02 0.21
C GLN A 42 -7.22 0.63 -0.44
N VAL A 43 -6.02 0.12 -0.15
CA VAL A 43 -4.80 0.59 -0.82
C VAL A 43 -4.88 0.37 -2.33
N GLN A 44 -5.30 -0.82 -2.77
CA GLN A 44 -5.49 -1.13 -4.18
C GLN A 44 -6.47 -0.17 -4.86
N ASN A 45 -7.59 0.16 -4.21
CA ASN A 45 -8.59 1.09 -4.75
C ASN A 45 -8.00 2.48 -5.03
N VAL A 46 -7.17 3.01 -4.12
CA VAL A 46 -6.56 4.34 -4.31
C VAL A 46 -5.50 4.30 -5.42
N TYR A 47 -4.71 3.23 -5.50
CA TYR A 47 -3.76 3.05 -6.61
C TYR A 47 -4.44 2.85 -7.96
N GLN A 48 -5.57 2.14 -7.99
CA GLN A 48 -6.39 1.97 -9.20
C GLN A 48 -6.92 3.33 -9.67
N ARG A 49 -7.49 4.13 -8.76
CA ARG A 49 -7.92 5.50 -9.08
C ARG A 49 -6.79 6.33 -9.70
N ARG A 50 -5.56 6.23 -9.18
CA ARG A 50 -4.40 6.92 -9.76
C ARG A 50 -4.15 6.50 -11.21
N ALA A 51 -4.21 5.20 -11.49
CA ALA A 51 -4.03 4.67 -12.84
C ALA A 51 -5.19 5.04 -13.79
N ASP A 52 -6.40 5.24 -13.27
CA ASP A 52 -7.59 5.62 -14.03
C ASP A 52 -7.61 7.11 -14.42
N LEU A 53 -6.86 7.96 -13.69
CA LEU A 53 -6.68 9.37 -14.07
C LEU A 53 -5.71 9.56 -15.25
N ILE A 54 -4.82 8.60 -15.49
CA ILE A 54 -3.76 8.71 -16.49
C ILE A 54 -4.28 8.90 -17.93
N PRO A 55 -5.30 8.17 -18.42
CA PRO A 55 -5.82 8.39 -19.77
C PRO A 55 -6.33 9.82 -19.97
N ASN A 56 -7.03 10.38 -18.99
CA ASN A 56 -7.53 11.76 -19.06
C ASN A 56 -6.38 12.78 -19.02
N LEU A 57 -5.35 12.50 -18.22
CA LEU A 57 -4.11 13.28 -18.21
C LEU A 57 -3.42 13.27 -19.57
N VAL A 58 -3.21 12.10 -20.15
CA VAL A 58 -2.57 11.96 -21.47
C VAL A 58 -3.39 12.69 -22.54
N ALA A 59 -4.72 12.56 -22.53
CA ALA A 59 -5.59 13.27 -23.45
C ALA A 59 -5.45 14.80 -23.32
N THR A 60 -5.51 15.32 -22.09
CA THR A 60 -5.40 16.76 -21.80
C THR A 60 -4.04 17.31 -22.24
N VAL A 61 -2.95 16.61 -21.90
CA VAL A 61 -1.59 17.02 -22.26
C VAL A 61 -1.34 16.91 -23.77
N SER A 62 -1.89 15.89 -24.43
CA SER A 62 -1.75 15.71 -25.89
C SER A 62 -2.43 16.81 -26.71
N GLY A 63 -3.41 17.50 -26.13
CA GLY A 63 -4.05 18.67 -26.74
C GLY A 63 -3.15 19.91 -26.76
N ALA A 64 -2.07 19.93 -25.97
CA ALA A 64 -1.08 21.00 -26.02
C ALA A 64 -0.19 20.81 -27.25
N ALA A 65 -0.23 21.79 -28.17
CA ALA A 65 0.58 21.77 -29.38
C ALA A 65 2.07 21.61 -29.04
N ASN A 66 2.73 20.66 -29.71
CA ASN A 66 4.17 20.36 -29.57
C ASN A 66 4.61 19.79 -28.20
N PHE A 67 3.71 19.17 -27.44
CA PHE A 67 4.13 18.44 -26.23
C PHE A 67 5.01 17.22 -26.55
N GLU A 68 5.98 16.92 -25.69
CA GLU A 68 6.95 15.84 -25.88
C GLU A 68 6.28 14.45 -25.90
N LYS A 69 6.32 13.80 -27.08
CA LYS A 69 5.78 12.43 -27.26
C LYS A 69 6.51 11.39 -26.41
N SER A 70 7.81 11.59 -26.15
CA SER A 70 8.62 10.75 -25.27
C SER A 70 8.02 10.69 -23.86
N THR A 71 7.68 11.84 -23.27
CA THR A 71 7.08 11.92 -21.94
C THR A 71 5.73 11.21 -21.86
N LEU A 72 4.86 11.39 -22.85
CA LEU A 72 3.57 10.70 -22.91
C LEU A 72 3.73 9.18 -23.05
N THR A 73 4.72 8.74 -23.82
CA THR A 73 5.05 7.32 -24.00
C THR A 73 5.56 6.72 -22.69
N GLU A 74 6.43 7.43 -21.97
CA GLU A 74 6.93 7.00 -20.65
C GLU A 74 5.80 6.81 -19.64
N ILE A 75 4.86 7.76 -19.56
CA ILE A 75 3.70 7.66 -18.65
C ILE A 75 2.81 6.48 -19.02
N THR A 76 2.55 6.29 -20.31
CA THR A 76 1.74 5.18 -20.81
C THR A 76 2.40 3.84 -20.49
N ASN A 77 3.72 3.73 -20.69
CA ASN A 77 4.48 2.54 -20.35
C ASN A 77 4.52 2.30 -18.84
N ALA A 78 4.67 3.35 -18.02
CA ALA A 78 4.66 3.23 -16.57
C ALA A 78 3.29 2.77 -16.05
N ARG A 79 2.19 3.30 -16.60
CA ARG A 79 0.83 2.82 -16.32
C ARG A 79 0.66 1.35 -16.71
N ALA A 80 1.15 0.96 -17.89
CA ALA A 80 1.08 -0.43 -18.34
C ALA A 80 1.86 -1.36 -17.40
N SER A 81 3.03 -0.94 -16.89
CA SER A 81 3.80 -1.69 -15.91
C SER A 81 3.05 -1.88 -14.60
N VAL A 82 2.33 -0.85 -14.11
CA VAL A 82 1.44 -0.98 -12.94
C VAL A 82 0.35 -2.03 -13.18
N GLY A 83 -0.31 -2.01 -14.35
CA GLY A 83 -1.35 -2.99 -14.69
C GLY A 83 -0.84 -4.43 -14.85
N LYS A 84 0.46 -4.62 -15.11
CA LYS A 84 1.09 -5.94 -15.19
C LYS A 84 1.35 -6.58 -13.82
N VAL A 85 1.40 -5.78 -12.75
CA VAL A 85 1.54 -6.31 -11.40
C VAL A 85 0.19 -6.91 -10.99
N GLN A 86 -0.01 -8.17 -11.35
CA GLN A 86 -1.17 -8.94 -10.90
C GLN A 86 -0.96 -9.31 -9.44
N LEU A 87 -1.66 -8.60 -8.56
CA LEU A 87 -1.81 -8.99 -7.17
C LEU A 87 -2.96 -9.99 -7.13
N ASN A 88 -2.71 -11.19 -6.59
CA ASN A 88 -3.71 -12.25 -6.53
C ASN A 88 -5.02 -11.69 -5.95
N ALA A 89 -6.13 -12.00 -6.61
CA ALA A 89 -7.46 -11.65 -6.12
C ALA A 89 -7.78 -12.52 -4.89
N GLY A 90 -7.35 -12.09 -3.71
CA GLY A 90 -7.60 -12.78 -2.46
C GLY A 90 -6.43 -12.72 -1.49
N GLY A 91 -6.37 -11.63 -0.72
CA GLY A 91 -5.47 -11.48 0.41
C GLY A 91 -4.28 -10.55 0.19
N THR A 92 -3.64 -10.18 1.29
CA THR A 92 -2.43 -9.36 1.32
C THR A 92 -1.29 -10.02 0.52
N PRO A 93 -0.51 -9.27 -0.27
CA PRO A 93 0.62 -9.82 -1.03
C PRO A 93 1.71 -10.37 -0.12
N SER A 94 2.53 -11.25 -0.67
CA SER A 94 3.84 -11.57 -0.10
C SER A 94 4.77 -10.34 -0.15
N ALA A 95 5.84 -10.35 0.64
CA ALA A 95 6.83 -9.26 0.62
C ALA A 95 7.43 -9.01 -0.78
N ALA A 96 7.68 -10.08 -1.55
CA ALA A 96 8.19 -9.97 -2.91
C ALA A 96 7.17 -9.32 -3.87
N GLN A 97 5.90 -9.71 -3.77
CA GLN A 97 4.82 -9.11 -4.56
C GLN A 97 4.60 -7.64 -4.18
N LEU A 98 4.68 -7.31 -2.88
CA LEU A 98 4.58 -5.93 -2.42
C LEU A 98 5.74 -5.09 -2.95
N ALA A 99 6.96 -5.60 -2.93
CA ALA A 99 8.12 -4.88 -3.47
C ALA A 99 8.01 -4.63 -4.98
N GLN A 100 7.55 -5.62 -5.75
CA GLN A 100 7.28 -5.45 -7.19
C GLN A 100 6.19 -4.41 -7.45
N PHE A 101 5.13 -4.43 -6.62
CA PHE A 101 4.08 -3.43 -6.67
C PHE A 101 4.63 -2.03 -6.37
N GLU A 102 5.39 -1.85 -5.29
CA GLU A 102 6.00 -0.58 -4.93
C GLU A 102 6.94 -0.07 -6.04
N GLN A 103 7.72 -0.94 -6.66
CA GLN A 103 8.60 -0.59 -7.78
C GLN A 103 7.81 -0.05 -8.98
N ALA A 104 6.74 -0.75 -9.40
CA ALA A 104 5.90 -0.30 -10.51
C ALA A 104 5.19 1.02 -10.18
N GLN A 105 4.68 1.17 -8.96
CA GLN A 105 4.04 2.40 -8.51
C GLN A 105 5.04 3.56 -8.39
N GLY A 106 6.30 3.29 -8.02
CA GLY A 106 7.38 4.26 -7.99
C GLY A 106 7.73 4.76 -9.39
N ALA A 107 7.82 3.87 -10.38
CA ALA A 107 8.05 4.23 -11.78
C ALA A 107 6.97 5.17 -12.33
N LEU A 108 5.69 4.90 -12.01
CA LEU A 108 4.58 5.79 -12.38
C LEU A 108 4.71 7.16 -11.71
N SER A 109 5.02 7.21 -10.42
CA SER A 109 5.19 8.46 -9.67
C SER A 109 6.34 9.30 -10.23
N SER A 110 7.44 8.66 -10.63
CA SER A 110 8.59 9.29 -11.26
C SER A 110 8.24 9.86 -12.65
N ALA A 111 7.49 9.11 -13.48
CA ALA A 111 7.02 9.58 -14.77
C ALA A 111 6.07 10.78 -14.65
N LEU A 112 5.17 10.76 -13.66
CA LEU A 112 4.28 11.90 -13.36
C LEU A 112 5.07 13.12 -12.87
N SER A 113 6.11 12.92 -12.05
CA SER A 113 6.98 14.02 -11.62
C SER A 113 7.71 14.67 -12.79
N ARG A 114 8.23 13.86 -13.73
CA ARG A 114 8.83 14.36 -14.97
C ARG A 114 7.82 15.12 -15.83
N LEU A 115 6.57 14.63 -15.95
CA LEU A 115 5.51 15.34 -16.65
C LEU A 115 5.31 16.76 -16.10
N LEU A 116 5.23 16.89 -14.77
CA LEU A 116 5.02 18.18 -14.12
C LEU A 116 6.19 19.14 -14.41
N VAL A 117 7.43 18.66 -14.38
CA VAL A 117 8.61 19.46 -14.73
C VAL A 117 8.57 19.90 -16.20
N VAL A 118 8.25 18.99 -17.12
CA VAL A 118 8.15 19.33 -18.56
C VAL A 118 7.01 20.31 -18.80
N ALA A 119 5.87 20.16 -18.11
CA ALA A 119 4.70 21.01 -18.25
C ALA A 119 4.96 22.48 -17.85
N GLU A 120 5.97 22.76 -17.03
CA GLU A 120 6.40 24.14 -16.71
C GLU A 120 6.86 24.91 -17.95
N ASN A 121 7.38 24.21 -18.98
CA ASN A 121 7.78 24.82 -20.24
C ASN A 121 6.59 25.14 -21.17
N TYR A 122 5.36 24.78 -20.79
CA TYR A 122 4.15 24.94 -21.59
C TYR A 122 3.09 25.76 -20.84
N PRO A 123 3.19 27.11 -20.81
CA PRO A 123 2.28 27.97 -20.06
C PRO A 123 0.80 27.81 -20.43
N SER A 124 0.50 27.54 -21.70
CA SER A 124 -0.88 27.31 -22.18
C SER A 124 -1.49 26.03 -21.58
N LEU A 125 -0.70 24.96 -21.43
CA LEU A 125 -1.13 23.73 -20.77
C LEU A 125 -1.32 23.98 -19.26
N LYS A 126 -0.36 24.66 -18.62
CA LYS A 126 -0.43 24.98 -17.19
C LYS A 126 -1.64 25.84 -16.81
N ALA A 127 -2.06 26.74 -17.70
CA ALA A 127 -3.24 27.57 -17.52
C ALA A 127 -4.57 26.84 -17.83
N THR A 128 -4.52 25.62 -18.38
CA THR A 128 -5.72 24.86 -18.70
C THR A 128 -6.37 24.33 -17.41
N ALA A 129 -7.62 24.69 -17.16
CA ALA A 129 -8.36 24.28 -15.97
C ALA A 129 -8.36 22.75 -15.77
N ASN A 130 -8.54 21.98 -16.85
CA ASN A 130 -8.51 20.51 -16.80
C ASN A 130 -7.15 19.97 -16.32
N PHE A 131 -6.05 20.59 -16.71
CA PHE A 131 -4.71 20.17 -16.30
C PHE A 131 -4.45 20.47 -14.82
N GLN A 132 -4.88 21.66 -14.36
CA GLN A 132 -4.80 22.04 -12.94
C GLN A 132 -5.65 21.13 -12.05
N GLU A 133 -6.87 20.79 -12.50
CA GLU A 133 -7.74 19.84 -11.81
C GLU A 133 -7.09 18.46 -11.71
N LEU A 134 -6.53 17.95 -12.81
CA LEU A 134 -5.84 16.66 -12.82
C LEU A 134 -4.62 16.64 -11.90
N GLN A 135 -3.84 17.73 -11.86
CA GLN A 135 -2.73 17.88 -10.92
C GLN A 135 -3.22 17.78 -9.46
N ALA A 136 -4.28 18.51 -9.11
CA ALA A 136 -4.87 18.45 -7.78
C ALA A 136 -5.43 17.06 -7.44
N GLN A 137 -6.06 16.37 -8.39
CA GLN A 137 -6.54 15.01 -8.21
C GLN A 137 -5.40 14.00 -8.00
N LEU A 138 -4.30 14.13 -8.75
CA LEU A 138 -3.10 13.29 -8.60
C LEU A 138 -2.43 13.52 -7.24
N GLU A 139 -2.25 14.77 -6.83
CA GLU A 139 -1.72 15.12 -5.51
C GLU A 139 -2.60 14.57 -4.39
N GLY A 140 -3.92 14.81 -4.47
CA GLY A 140 -4.89 14.27 -3.51
C GLY A 140 -4.86 12.74 -3.46
N THR A 141 -4.59 12.08 -4.58
CA THR A 141 -4.45 10.61 -4.65
C THR A 141 -3.14 10.15 -4.01
N GLU A 142 -2.02 10.84 -4.23
CA GLU A 142 -0.73 10.51 -3.60
C GLU A 142 -0.78 10.70 -2.06
N ASN A 143 -1.44 11.76 -1.60
CA ASN A 143 -1.68 11.98 -0.17
C ASN A 143 -2.51 10.85 0.44
N ARG A 144 -3.59 10.44 -0.24
CA ARG A 144 -4.40 9.29 0.17
C ARG A 144 -3.58 7.99 0.18
N ILE A 145 -2.75 7.75 -0.84
CA ILE A 145 -1.85 6.59 -0.88
C ILE A 145 -0.97 6.57 0.37
N SER A 146 -0.34 7.70 0.73
CA SER A 146 0.51 7.78 1.92
C SER A 146 -0.25 7.40 3.20
N VAL A 147 -1.47 7.93 3.37
CA VAL A 147 -2.33 7.61 4.51
C VAL A 147 -2.72 6.14 4.56
N GLU A 148 -3.18 5.58 3.43
CA GLU A 148 -3.63 4.18 3.39
C GLU A 148 -2.49 3.17 3.55
N ARG A 149 -1.27 3.51 3.08
CA ARG A 149 -0.04 2.73 3.36
C ARG A 149 0.30 2.74 4.85
N GLY A 150 0.18 3.90 5.50
CA GLY A 150 0.39 4.03 6.95
C GLY A 150 -0.59 3.16 7.74
N ARG A 151 -1.89 3.26 7.44
CA ARG A 151 -2.94 2.44 8.07
C ARG A 151 -2.74 0.95 7.84
N PHE A 152 -2.34 0.56 6.63
CA PHE A 152 -2.00 -0.83 6.33
C PHE A 152 -0.85 -1.32 7.23
N ASN A 153 0.23 -0.54 7.35
CA ASN A 153 1.36 -0.88 8.20
C ASN A 153 0.97 -1.00 9.68
N GLU A 154 0.09 -0.13 10.18
CA GLU A 154 -0.42 -0.19 11.56
C GLU A 154 -1.20 -1.47 11.83
N LEU A 155 -2.10 -1.86 10.93
CA LEU A 155 -2.88 -3.09 11.06
C LEU A 155 -2.00 -4.34 10.88
N ALA A 156 -1.07 -4.32 9.92
CA ALA A 156 -0.09 -5.38 9.74
C ALA A 156 0.76 -5.55 11.01
N ARG A 157 1.12 -4.45 11.68
CA ARG A 157 1.87 -4.49 12.94
C ARG A 157 1.06 -5.09 14.07
N ASP A 158 -0.22 -4.71 14.23
CA ASP A 158 -1.10 -5.31 15.25
C ASP A 158 -1.25 -6.81 15.03
N TYR A 159 -1.53 -7.22 13.79
CA TYR A 159 -1.64 -8.63 13.40
C TYR A 159 -0.33 -9.40 13.63
N ASN A 160 0.81 -8.90 13.13
CA ASN A 160 2.12 -9.54 13.28
C ASN A 160 2.53 -9.65 14.75
N SER A 161 2.20 -8.63 15.55
CA SER A 161 2.41 -8.68 17.01
C SER A 161 1.54 -9.73 17.67
N ALA A 162 0.28 -9.86 17.23
CA ALA A 162 -0.66 -10.83 17.78
C ALA A 162 -0.20 -12.28 17.55
N ILE A 163 0.27 -12.62 16.33
CA ILE A 163 0.73 -13.98 16.03
C ILE A 163 2.04 -14.34 16.75
N LYS A 164 2.81 -13.33 17.19
CA LYS A 164 4.07 -13.48 17.94
C LYS A 164 3.90 -13.44 19.47
N ARG A 165 2.70 -13.20 19.99
CA ARG A 165 2.42 -13.16 21.43
C ARG A 165 1.91 -14.50 21.94
N VAL A 166 2.14 -14.77 23.22
CA VAL A 166 1.53 -15.92 23.92
C VAL A 166 0.03 -15.67 24.08
N PRO A 167 -0.84 -16.67 23.84
CA PRO A 167 -0.54 -18.06 23.46
C PRO A 167 -0.36 -18.30 21.95
N ALA A 168 -0.71 -17.33 21.11
CA ALA A 168 -0.77 -17.46 19.65
C ALA A 168 0.51 -17.98 19.01
N VAL A 169 1.69 -17.59 19.51
CA VAL A 169 2.99 -18.02 18.97
C VAL A 169 3.15 -19.54 18.87
N PHE A 170 2.47 -20.31 19.72
CA PHE A 170 2.56 -21.77 19.72
C PHE A 170 1.74 -22.45 18.62
N PHE A 171 0.71 -21.79 18.10
CA PHE A 171 -0.22 -22.40 17.14
C PHE A 171 -0.46 -21.60 15.87
N ALA A 172 -0.12 -20.30 15.84
CA ALA A 172 -0.39 -19.42 14.71
C ALA A 172 0.15 -19.98 13.38
N GLY A 173 1.40 -20.45 13.37
CA GLY A 173 2.01 -21.06 12.18
C GLY A 173 1.34 -22.37 11.74
N ILE A 174 0.87 -23.19 12.69
CA ILE A 174 0.18 -24.46 12.40
C ILE A 174 -1.14 -24.19 11.66
N PHE A 175 -1.83 -23.11 12.02
CA PHE A 175 -3.09 -22.70 11.39
C PHE A 175 -2.90 -21.75 10.20
N GLY A 176 -1.66 -21.56 9.72
CA GLY A 176 -1.38 -20.76 8.51
C GLY A 176 -1.40 -19.25 8.71
N PHE A 177 -1.39 -18.75 9.96
CA PHE A 177 -1.19 -17.33 10.22
C PHE A 177 0.30 -16.98 10.05
N THR A 178 0.62 -16.17 9.04
CA THR A 178 1.97 -15.78 8.67
C THR A 178 2.12 -14.27 8.64
N ASP A 179 3.33 -13.77 8.90
CA ASP A 179 3.62 -12.34 8.93
C ASP A 179 3.16 -11.64 7.62
N LYS A 180 2.46 -10.52 7.79
CA LYS A 180 2.07 -9.61 6.71
C LYS A 180 3.21 -8.62 6.45
N PRO A 181 3.55 -8.31 5.19
CA PRO A 181 4.63 -7.37 4.89
C PRO A 181 4.24 -5.94 5.28
N TYR A 182 5.24 -5.04 5.29
CA TYR A 182 5.04 -3.61 5.44
C TYR A 182 5.41 -2.88 4.16
N PHE A 183 4.73 -1.78 3.88
CA PHE A 183 5.24 -0.77 2.95
C PHE A 183 6.52 -0.15 3.51
N ALA A 184 7.56 -0.08 2.69
CA ALA A 184 8.81 0.57 3.08
C ALA A 184 8.64 2.09 3.18
N ALA A 185 9.45 2.72 4.06
CA ALA A 185 9.65 4.16 3.99
C ALA A 185 10.20 4.52 2.60
N LYS A 186 9.83 5.69 2.06
CA LYS A 186 10.44 6.17 0.80
C LYS A 186 11.97 6.20 1.02
N ALA A 187 12.74 5.66 0.07
CA ALA A 187 14.20 5.59 0.16
C ALA A 187 14.86 6.97 0.37
N ASP A 188 14.18 8.05 -0.02
CA ASP A 188 14.64 9.43 0.15
C ASP A 188 14.23 10.08 1.48
N ALA A 189 13.55 9.37 2.38
CA ALA A 189 13.18 9.91 3.69
C ALA A 189 14.40 10.27 4.56
N ASP A 190 15.54 9.61 4.32
CA ASP A 190 16.79 9.82 5.06
C ASP A 190 17.68 10.94 4.47
N THR A 191 17.35 11.44 3.28
CA THR A 191 18.03 12.59 2.66
C THR A 191 17.12 13.80 2.68
N PRO A 192 17.25 14.70 3.68
CA PRO A 192 16.50 15.95 3.66
C PRO A 192 16.83 16.72 2.37
N PRO A 193 15.84 17.36 1.73
CA PRO A 193 16.09 18.15 0.52
C PRO A 193 17.11 19.25 0.83
N ALA A 194 18.16 19.35 0.02
CA ALA A 194 19.15 20.40 0.14
C ALA A 194 18.53 21.74 -0.27
N VAL A 195 17.99 22.48 0.70
CA VAL A 195 17.47 23.82 0.46
C VAL A 195 18.64 24.79 0.38
N GLN A 196 19.12 25.07 -0.83
CA GLN A 196 20.05 26.16 -1.09
C GLN A 196 19.25 27.40 -1.52
N PHE A 197 19.11 28.36 -0.60
CA PHE A 197 18.63 29.69 -0.95
C PHE A 197 19.81 30.50 -1.53
N ASP A 198 19.80 30.77 -2.83
CA ASP A 198 20.71 31.75 -3.43
C ASP A 198 20.13 33.16 -3.30
N PHE A 199 20.47 33.83 -2.20
CA PHE A 199 20.07 35.22 -1.94
C PHE A 199 20.92 36.26 -2.70
N ASN A 200 21.90 35.83 -3.51
CA ASN A 200 22.81 36.75 -4.22
C ASN A 200 22.51 36.92 -5.71
N LYS A 201 21.43 36.32 -6.22
CA LYS A 201 20.95 36.59 -7.57
C LYS A 201 20.29 37.98 -7.62
N LYS A 202 21.07 39.02 -7.91
CA LYS A 202 20.53 40.34 -8.27
C LYS A 202 19.64 40.20 -9.52
N PRO A 203 18.54 40.97 -9.62
CA PRO A 203 17.58 40.89 -10.73
C PRO A 203 18.23 41.20 -12.08
#